data_AF-A0A966B9Y6-F1
#
_entry.id   AF-A0A966B9Y6-F1
#
_cell.length_a   1.000
_cell.length_b   1.000
_cell.length_c   1.000
_cell.angle_alpha   90.00
_cell.angle_beta   90.00
_cell.angle_gamma   90.00
#
_symmetry.space_group_name_H-M   'P 1'
#
loop_
_entity.id
_entity.type
_entity.pdbx_description
1 polymer ?
#
loop_
_entity_poly.entity_id
_entity_poly.type
_entity_poly.pdbx_seq_one_letter_code
_entity_poly.pdbx_strand_id
1 'polypeptide(L)'
;MILAAAVEGGDAGVGHGDELAAFAEASWRRDDTLAIAREALRNGVGDDGVTEAALTVAIFRSLNLAADASGIPLDESFAGHTRKFAGALGIDRFSTAKNSPGFSRS
;
A
#
# COMPACT_ATOMS: atom_id res chain seq x y z
N MET A 1 18.02 -4.38 6.63
CA MET A 1 18.43 -3.48 5.53
C MET A 1 17.49 -3.48 4.32
N ILE A 2 16.58 -4.45 4.15
CA ILE A 2 15.59 -4.43 3.05
C ILE A 2 14.40 -3.50 3.36
N LEU A 3 13.96 -3.46 4.63
CA LEU A 3 12.81 -2.66 5.05
C LEU A 3 13.03 -1.13 4.95
N ALA A 4 14.28 -0.66 5.05
CA ALA A 4 14.60 0.76 4.96
C ALA A 4 14.62 1.26 3.51
N ALA A 5 15.16 0.46 2.58
CA ALA A 5 15.23 0.83 1.16
C ALA A 5 13.84 0.95 0.51
N ALA A 6 12.88 0.11 0.91
CA ALA A 6 11.48 0.23 0.47
C ALA A 6 10.81 1.54 0.91
N VAL A 7 11.32 2.20 1.95
CA VAL A 7 10.80 3.48 2.48
C VAL A 7 11.49 4.68 1.84
N GLU A 8 12.73 4.55 1.36
CA GLU A 8 13.51 5.65 0.78
C GLU A 8 13.33 5.82 -0.74
N GLY A 9 12.67 4.88 -1.41
CA GLY A 9 12.45 4.92 -2.86
C GLY A 9 13.66 4.38 -3.61
N GLY A 10 13.48 3.23 -4.24
CA GLY A 10 14.48 2.50 -5.03
C GLY A 10 14.11 1.03 -5.13
N ASP A 11 14.87 0.26 -5.90
CA ASP A 11 14.59 -1.15 -6.21
C ASP A 11 14.66 -2.10 -5.00
N ALA A 12 15.08 -1.60 -3.83
CA ALA A 12 15.29 -2.35 -2.59
C ALA A 12 16.21 -3.58 -2.72
N GLY A 13 17.09 -3.60 -3.73
CA GLY A 13 17.93 -4.73 -4.10
C GLY A 13 17.20 -5.83 -4.87
N VAL A 14 15.99 -5.56 -5.34
CA VAL A 14 15.18 -6.44 -6.18
C VAL A 14 15.33 -5.99 -7.63
N GLY A 15 15.74 -6.90 -8.52
CA GLY A 15 15.82 -6.57 -9.95
C GLY A 15 14.48 -6.03 -10.48
N HIS A 16 14.52 -4.90 -11.19
CA HIS A 16 13.34 -4.17 -11.70
C HIS A 16 12.37 -3.71 -10.59
N GLY A 17 12.87 -3.45 -9.38
CA GLY A 17 12.05 -3.09 -8.23
C GLY A 17 11.24 -1.80 -8.41
N ASP A 18 11.80 -0.81 -9.12
CA ASP A 18 11.08 0.43 -9.43
C ASP A 18 9.90 0.19 -10.38
N GLU A 19 10.09 -0.61 -11.42
CA GLU A 19 9.02 -0.97 -12.36
C GLU A 19 7.95 -1.84 -11.70
N LEU A 20 8.36 -2.77 -10.82
CA LEU A 20 7.46 -3.59 -10.02
C LEU A 20 6.60 -2.73 -9.08
N ALA A 21 7.21 -1.78 -8.38
CA ALA A 21 6.51 -0.85 -7.49
C ALA A 21 5.55 0.05 -8.27
N ALA A 22 5.99 0.60 -9.41
CA ALA A 22 5.15 1.43 -10.27
C ALA A 22 3.95 0.65 -10.82
N PHE A 23 4.15 -0.60 -11.25
CA PHE A 23 3.07 -1.46 -11.72
C PHE A 23 2.08 -1.82 -10.61
N ALA A 24 2.56 -2.10 -9.40
CA ALA A 24 1.72 -2.37 -8.24
C ALA A 24 0.86 -1.14 -7.86
N GLU A 25 1.45 0.06 -7.80
CA GLU A 25 0.76 1.30 -7.50
C GLU A 25 -0.31 1.63 -8.56
N ALA A 26 0.06 1.55 -9.85
CA ALA A 26 -0.86 1.82 -10.94
C ALA A 26 -2.04 0.82 -10.96
N SER A 27 -1.78 -0.45 -10.62
CA SER A 27 -2.82 -1.48 -10.47
C SER A 27 -3.80 -1.17 -9.35
N TRP A 28 -3.36 -0.49 -8.29
CA TRP A 28 -4.23 -0.06 -7.20
C TRP A 28 -5.08 1.16 -7.57
N ARG A 29 -4.45 2.18 -8.16
CA ARG A 29 -5.13 3.42 -8.61
C ARG A 29 -6.19 3.17 -9.68
N ARG A 30 -5.96 2.16 -10.54
CA ARG A 30 -6.85 1.81 -11.66
C ARG A 30 -7.10 3.00 -12.59
N ASP A 31 -6.05 3.77 -12.84
CA ASP A 31 -6.04 4.91 -13.75
C ASP A 31 -5.25 4.61 -15.03
N ASP A 32 -5.09 5.62 -15.88
CA ASP A 32 -4.45 5.52 -17.18
C ASP A 32 -2.95 5.21 -17.10
N THR A 33 -2.34 5.29 -15.90
CA THR A 33 -0.91 4.97 -15.72
C THR A 33 -0.62 3.47 -15.79
N LEU A 34 -1.65 2.62 -15.65
CA LEU A 34 -1.49 1.16 -15.66
C LEU A 34 -0.92 0.63 -16.96
N ALA A 35 -1.36 1.16 -18.10
CA ALA A 35 -0.85 0.72 -19.40
C ALA A 35 0.65 1.03 -19.53
N ILE A 36 1.06 2.23 -19.11
CA ILE A 36 2.45 2.68 -19.16
C ILE A 36 3.33 1.84 -18.24
N ALA A 37 2.91 1.64 -16.99
CA ALA A 37 3.65 0.86 -16.02
C ALA A 37 3.77 -0.63 -16.42
N ARG A 38 2.72 -1.19 -17.04
CA ARG A 38 2.74 -2.57 -17.55
C ARG A 38 3.76 -2.74 -18.67
N GLU A 39 3.80 -1.84 -19.64
CA GLU A 39 4.77 -1.92 -20.73
C GLU A 39 6.20 -1.68 -20.24
N ALA A 40 6.41 -0.76 -19.30
CA ALA A 40 7.71 -0.55 -18.68
C ALA A 40 8.21 -1.81 -17.97
N LEU A 41 7.35 -2.46 -17.17
CA LEU A 41 7.68 -3.71 -16.51
C LEU A 41 7.93 -4.85 -17.51
N ARG A 42 7.09 -4.98 -18.55
CA ARG A 42 7.24 -5.99 -19.61
C ARG A 42 8.62 -5.92 -20.27
N ASN A 43 9.15 -4.72 -20.50
CA ASN A 43 10.49 -4.56 -21.09
C ASN A 43 11.62 -5.09 -20.21
N GLY A 44 11.42 -5.13 -18.88
CA GLY A 44 12.39 -5.67 -17.93
C GLY A 44 12.24 -7.17 -17.70
N VAL A 45 11.02 -7.65 -17.46
CA VAL A 45 10.77 -9.02 -16.96
C VAL A 45 10.05 -9.95 -17.95
N GLY A 46 9.64 -9.45 -19.12
CA GLY A 46 8.88 -10.21 -20.12
C GLY A 46 7.43 -10.48 -19.73
N ASP A 47 6.69 -11.16 -20.61
CA ASP A 47 5.26 -11.45 -20.43
C ASP A 47 4.97 -12.35 -19.22
N ASP A 48 5.78 -13.39 -19.03
CA ASP A 48 5.64 -14.32 -17.89
C ASP A 48 5.90 -13.57 -16.58
N GLY A 49 6.92 -12.70 -16.53
CA GLY A 49 7.22 -11.88 -15.36
C GLY A 49 6.10 -10.89 -15.02
N VAL A 50 5.47 -10.27 -16.04
CA VAL A 50 4.30 -9.41 -15.83
C VAL A 50 3.11 -10.21 -15.28
N THR A 51 2.92 -11.44 -15.73
CA THR A 51 1.86 -12.33 -15.23
C THR A 51 2.07 -12.68 -13.76
N GLU A 52 3.30 -13.06 -13.38
CA GLU A 52 3.65 -13.35 -11.98
C GLU A 52 3.53 -12.10 -11.08
N ALA A 53 3.93 -10.93 -11.58
CA ALA A 53 3.75 -9.67 -10.88
C ALA A 53 2.25 -9.35 -10.67
N ALA A 54 1.42 -9.54 -11.69
CA ALA A 54 -0.03 -9.33 -11.60
C ALA A 54 -0.69 -10.29 -10.61
N LEU A 55 -0.27 -11.56 -10.59
CA LEU A 55 -0.72 -12.55 -9.60
C LEU A 55 -0.37 -12.10 -8.18
N THR A 56 0.87 -11.66 -7.96
CA THR A 56 1.33 -11.15 -6.67
C THR A 56 0.48 -9.97 -6.20
N VAL A 57 0.26 -8.97 -7.06
CA VAL A 57 -0.60 -7.81 -6.77
C VAL A 57 -2.03 -8.25 -6.41
N ALA A 58 -2.60 -9.20 -7.16
CA ALA A 58 -3.94 -9.69 -6.91
C ALA A 58 -4.07 -10.40 -5.55
N ILE A 59 -3.08 -11.21 -5.17
CA ILE A 59 -3.04 -11.89 -3.86
C ILE A 59 -3.04 -10.85 -2.74
N PHE A 60 -2.12 -9.89 -2.74
CA PHE A 60 -2.08 -8.86 -1.68
C PHE A 60 -3.35 -8.01 -1.61
N ARG A 61 -3.94 -7.67 -2.76
CA ARG A 61 -5.24 -7.00 -2.80
C ARG A 61 -6.35 -7.83 -2.15
N SER A 62 -6.38 -9.14 -2.40
CA SER A 62 -7.39 -10.02 -1.80
C SER A 62 -7.24 -10.09 -0.27
N LEU A 63 -6.01 -10.08 0.25
CA LEU A 63 -5.73 -10.06 1.68
C LEU A 63 -6.19 -8.75 2.33
N ASN A 64 -5.89 -7.59 1.71
CA ASN A 64 -6.36 -6.29 2.21
C ASN A 64 -7.88 -6.22 2.23
N LEU A 65 -8.55 -6.69 1.17
CA LEU A 65 -10.00 -6.73 1.12
C LEU A 65 -10.60 -7.64 2.21
N ALA A 66 -9.99 -8.80 2.46
CA ALA A 66 -10.41 -9.70 3.52
C ALA A 66 -10.22 -9.08 4.92
N ALA A 67 -9.12 -8.35 5.14
CA ALA A 67 -8.86 -7.63 6.39
C ALA A 67 -9.89 -6.50 6.61
N ASP A 68 -10.16 -5.71 5.57
CA ASP A 68 -11.16 -4.64 5.61
C ASP A 68 -12.57 -5.20 5.87
N ALA A 69 -12.92 -6.32 5.22
CA ALA A 69 -14.24 -6.95 5.36
C ALA A 69 -14.45 -7.64 6.72
N SER A 70 -13.39 -8.19 7.31
CA SER A 70 -13.46 -8.83 8.63
C SER A 70 -13.38 -7.83 9.78
N GLY A 71 -12.97 -6.59 9.52
CA GLY A 71 -12.83 -5.55 10.53
C GLY A 71 -11.76 -5.88 11.55
N ILE A 72 -10.65 -6.54 11.15
CA ILE A 72 -9.56 -6.89 12.05
C ILE A 72 -9.14 -5.64 12.82
N PRO A 73 -9.31 -5.61 14.15
CA PRO A 73 -8.92 -4.46 14.94
C PRO A 73 -7.40 -4.28 14.81
N LEU A 74 -6.98 -3.03 14.63
CA LEU A 74 -5.56 -2.69 14.73
C LEU A 74 -5.06 -3.18 16.09
N ASP A 75 -3.95 -3.92 16.08
CA ASP A 75 -3.26 -4.27 17.32
C ASP A 75 -3.02 -2.99 18.14
N GLU A 76 -3.18 -3.08 19.45
CA GLU A 76 -3.18 -1.91 20.34
C GLU A 76 -1.86 -1.11 20.23
N SER A 77 -0.76 -1.80 19.91
CA SER A 77 0.54 -1.19 19.60
C SER A 77 0.53 -0.36 18.31
N PHE A 78 -0.20 -0.80 17.29
CA PHE A 78 -0.36 -0.10 16.01
C PHE A 78 -1.35 1.07 16.11
N ALA A 79 -2.39 0.93 16.93
CA ALA A 79 -3.35 1.99 17.22
C ALA A 79 -2.67 3.22 17.89
N GLY A 80 -1.72 2.98 18.80
CA GLY A 80 -0.93 4.05 19.43
C GLY A 80 -0.11 4.87 18.43
N HIS A 81 0.55 4.21 17.47
CA HIS A 81 1.30 4.88 16.41
C HIS A 81 0.38 5.68 15.48
N THR A 82 -0.73 5.08 15.07
CA THR A 82 -1.73 5.73 14.20
C THR A 82 -2.30 6.99 14.85
N ARG A 83 -2.56 6.96 16.18
CA ARG A 83 -3.03 8.11 16.95
C ARG A 83 -2.04 9.27 16.97
N LYS A 84 -0.75 8.98 17.10
CA LYS A 84 0.32 10.00 17.04
C LYS A 84 0.38 10.68 15.66
N PHE A 85 0.23 9.91 14.58
CA PHE A 85 0.21 10.46 13.21
C PHE A 85 -1.04 11.28 12.93
N ALA A 86 -2.22 10.80 13.31
CA ALA A 86 -3.46 11.51 13.03
C ALA A 86 -3.63 12.79 13.89
N GLY A 87 -3.05 12.85 15.10
CA GLY A 87 -2.89 14.09 15.87
C GLY A 87 -1.95 15.10 15.17
N ALA A 88 -0.85 14.64 14.57
CA ALA A 88 0.06 15.50 13.80
C ALA A 88 -0.56 16.04 12.51
N LEU A 89 -1.46 15.26 11.89
CA LEU A 89 -2.20 15.62 10.67
C LEU A 89 -3.48 16.44 10.95
N GLY A 90 -3.82 16.68 12.22
CA GLY A 90 -4.99 17.47 12.62
C GLY A 90 -6.33 16.80 12.30
N ILE A 91 -6.35 15.46 12.15
CA ILE A 91 -7.54 14.70 11.74
C ILE A 91 -8.65 14.78 12.81
N ASP A 92 -8.27 15.04 14.07
CA ASP A 92 -9.18 15.36 15.19
C ASP A 92 -10.15 16.53 14.92
N ARG A 93 -9.83 17.39 13.95
CA ARG A 93 -10.64 18.57 13.61
C ARG A 93 -11.82 18.26 12.69
N PHE A 94 -11.88 17.08 12.08
CA PHE A 94 -12.97 16.70 11.19
C PHE A 94 -14.14 16.09 11.96
N SER A 95 -15.37 16.46 11.59
CA SER A 95 -16.61 16.01 12.24
C SER A 95 -16.81 14.49 12.21
N THR A 96 -16.17 13.82 11.24
CA THR A 96 -16.17 12.36 11.08
C THR A 96 -15.35 11.63 12.13
N ALA A 97 -14.48 12.32 12.90
CA ALA A 97 -13.76 11.72 14.03
C ALA A 97 -14.69 11.11 15.10
N LYS A 98 -15.96 11.55 15.12
CA LYS A 98 -17.02 10.97 15.97
C LYS A 98 -17.39 9.52 15.61
N ASN A 99 -17.11 9.09 14.37
CA ASN A 99 -17.39 7.74 13.89
C ASN A 99 -16.23 6.76 14.15
N SER A 100 -15.18 7.20 14.86
CA SER A 100 -14.03 6.37 15.26
C SER A 100 -13.89 6.36 16.78
N PRO A 101 -14.77 5.64 17.51
CA PRO A 101 -14.71 5.56 18.96
C PRO A 101 -13.36 4.97 19.39
N GLY A 102 -12.60 5.71 20.21
CA GLY A 102 -11.22 5.36 20.60
C GLY A 102 -10.13 6.29 20.04
N PHE A 103 -10.49 7.18 19.10
CA PHE A 103 -9.62 8.27 18.65
C PHE A 103 -9.82 9.56 19.48
N SER A 104 -11.04 9.79 19.96
CA SER A 104 -11.35 10.92 20.83
C SER A 104 -11.16 10.56 22.31
N ARG A 105 -10.26 11.32 22.96
CA ARG A 105 -9.94 11.45 24.39
C ARG A 105 -8.81 10.56 24.94
N SER A 106 -7.65 11.18 25.17
CA SER A 106 -7.30 11.75 26.48
C SER A 106 -6.51 13.05 26.27
#